data_AF-A0A6P5RH31-F1
#
_entry.id   AF-A0A6P5RH31-F1
#
_cell.length_a   1.000
_cell.length_b   1.000
_cell.length_c   1.000
_cell.angle_alpha   90.00
_cell.angle_beta   90.00
_cell.angle_gamma   90.00
#
_symmetry.space_group_name_H-M   'P 1'
#
loop_
_entity.id
_entity.type
_entity.pdbx_description
1 polymer ?
#
loop_
_entity_poly.entity_id
_entity_poly.type
_entity_poly.pdbx_seq_one_letter_code
_entity_poly.pdbx_strand_id
1 'polypeptide(L)'
;MRGEFNGLKTRILREQPCAFYVHCFAHQLQLALVAVAKKNIDVNSFFTTANSLVNVVGASCKRRDALRAQYQEELVKAFENDCLITGRGLNQETTLKRAGDTRWNSHYGTLISIISMFPSVVNVLQMIVDDNPNDSSGEAYKLWREIQSFEFVFHLFLMKAILGITNTLSLALQKKDQDIMSAMSLVKTCKENL
;
A
#
# COMPACT_ATOMS: atom_id res chain seq x y z
N MET A 1 -3.94 18.86 -11.93
CA MET A 1 -3.40 19.73 -13.01
C MET A 1 -4.18 19.66 -14.32
N ARG A 2 -5.00 18.63 -14.58
CA ARG A 2 -5.87 18.60 -15.77
C ARG A 2 -7.05 19.59 -15.64
N GLY A 3 -7.44 20.15 -16.76
CA GLY A 3 -8.54 21.10 -16.89
C GLY A 3 -8.22 22.05 -18.04
N GLU A 4 -8.92 21.92 -19.17
CA GLU A 4 -8.68 22.74 -20.37
C GLU A 4 -8.85 24.23 -20.08
N PHE A 5 -9.89 24.58 -19.31
CA PHE A 5 -10.25 25.97 -19.04
C PHE A 5 -9.68 26.52 -17.72
N ASN A 6 -9.55 25.66 -16.70
CA ASN A 6 -9.23 26.05 -15.32
C ASN A 6 -8.04 25.29 -14.71
N GLY A 7 -7.34 24.45 -15.48
CA GLY A 7 -6.18 23.73 -15.01
C GLY A 7 -5.00 24.66 -14.74
N LEU A 8 -4.16 24.31 -13.76
CA LEU A 8 -2.93 25.06 -13.43
C LEU A 8 -2.05 25.28 -14.67
N LYS A 9 -1.92 24.26 -15.53
CA LYS A 9 -1.19 24.37 -16.81
C LYS A 9 -1.76 25.50 -17.68
N THR A 10 -3.07 25.55 -17.87
CA THR A 10 -3.73 26.57 -18.69
C THR A 10 -3.49 27.96 -18.13
N ARG A 11 -3.57 28.14 -16.81
CA ARG A 11 -3.29 29.43 -16.16
C ARG A 11 -1.85 29.89 -16.40
N ILE A 12 -0.88 29.00 -16.20
CA ILE A 12 0.55 29.30 -16.44
C ILE A 12 0.79 29.68 -17.91
N LEU A 13 0.20 28.94 -18.86
CA LEU A 13 0.37 29.23 -20.29
C LEU A 13 -0.30 30.54 -20.74
N ARG A 14 -1.34 31.02 -20.03
CA ARG A 14 -1.94 32.34 -20.29
C ARG A 14 -1.00 33.47 -19.89
N GLU A 15 -0.26 33.31 -18.79
CA GLU A 15 0.69 34.31 -18.30
C GLU A 15 2.04 34.23 -19.01
N GLN A 16 2.49 33.01 -19.34
CA GLN A 16 3.75 32.75 -20.05
C GLN A 16 3.51 31.76 -21.20
N PRO A 17 3.19 32.25 -22.41
CA PRO A 17 2.93 31.40 -23.58
C PRO A 17 4.12 30.54 -24.00
N CYS A 18 5.35 30.96 -23.68
CA CYS A 18 6.57 30.23 -23.99
C CYS A 18 6.94 29.16 -22.94
N ALA A 19 6.14 28.97 -21.88
CA ALA A 19 6.45 28.01 -20.84
C ALA A 19 6.37 26.57 -21.36
N PHE A 20 7.45 25.81 -21.16
CA PHE A 20 7.45 24.38 -21.43
C PHE A 20 6.83 23.61 -20.27
N TYR A 21 5.80 22.83 -20.55
CA TYR A 21 5.15 21.98 -19.57
C TYR A 21 5.56 20.51 -19.78
N VAL A 22 6.21 19.94 -18.77
CA VAL A 22 6.60 18.52 -18.74
C VAL A 22 5.74 17.80 -17.69
N HIS A 23 5.17 16.66 -18.06
CA HIS A 23 4.45 15.82 -17.10
C HIS A 23 5.41 15.15 -16.11
N CYS A 24 5.01 15.08 -14.84
CA CYS A 24 5.79 14.38 -13.81
C CYS A 24 5.93 12.89 -14.15
N PHE A 25 7.17 12.40 -14.29
CA PHE A 25 7.46 11.00 -14.61
C PHE A 25 6.97 10.02 -13.55
N ALA A 26 7.12 10.35 -12.27
CA ALA A 26 6.58 9.54 -11.17
C ALA A 26 5.05 9.41 -11.27
N HIS A 27 4.37 10.47 -11.70
CA HIS A 27 2.92 10.43 -11.95
C HIS A 27 2.55 9.60 -13.18
N GLN A 28 3.36 9.63 -14.25
CA GLN A 28 3.14 8.77 -15.43
C GLN A 28 3.30 7.29 -15.09
N LEU A 29 4.36 6.93 -14.36
CA LEU A 29 4.58 5.58 -13.84
C LEU A 29 3.39 5.10 -13.02
N GLN A 30 2.96 5.95 -12.10
CA GLN A 30 1.80 5.73 -11.23
C GLN A 30 0.51 5.45 -12.03
N LEU A 31 0.24 6.20 -13.10
CA LEU A 31 -0.93 5.97 -13.96
C LEU A 31 -0.83 4.64 -14.73
N ALA A 32 0.36 4.30 -15.24
CA ALA A 32 0.57 3.04 -15.95
C ALA A 32 0.34 1.82 -15.03
N LEU A 33 0.87 1.85 -13.81
CA LEU A 33 0.69 0.76 -12.85
C LEU A 33 -0.77 0.55 -12.47
N VAL A 34 -1.51 1.63 -12.19
CA VAL A 34 -2.94 1.56 -11.89
C VAL A 34 -3.71 0.98 -13.08
N ALA A 35 -3.41 1.43 -14.30
CA ALA A 35 -4.10 0.97 -15.49
C ALA A 35 -3.88 -0.52 -15.76
N VAL A 36 -2.67 -1.04 -15.53
CA VAL A 36 -2.35 -2.46 -15.70
C VAL A 36 -2.99 -3.30 -14.60
N ALA A 37 -2.84 -2.89 -13.33
CA ALA A 37 -3.39 -3.63 -12.20
C ALA A 37 -4.92 -3.77 -12.27
N LYS A 38 -5.63 -2.72 -12.67
CA LYS A 38 -7.10 -2.76 -12.83
C LYS A 38 -7.57 -3.64 -13.98
N LYS A 39 -6.72 -3.93 -14.96
CA LYS A 39 -7.05 -4.80 -16.09
C LYS A 39 -6.84 -6.29 -15.78
N ASN A 40 -6.01 -6.60 -14.79
CA ASN A 40 -5.86 -7.97 -14.31
C ASN A 40 -6.90 -8.24 -13.21
N ILE A 41 -7.80 -9.19 -13.44
CA ILE A 41 -8.94 -9.46 -12.56
C ILE A 41 -8.47 -9.94 -11.18
N ASP A 42 -7.46 -10.81 -11.13
CA ASP A 42 -6.97 -11.41 -9.89
C ASP A 42 -6.27 -10.38 -9.01
N VAL A 43 -5.41 -9.56 -9.59
CA VAL A 43 -4.74 -8.43 -8.91
C VAL A 43 -5.76 -7.39 -8.45
N ASN A 44 -6.75 -7.06 -9.28
CA ASN A 44 -7.80 -6.13 -8.91
C ASN A 44 -8.65 -6.67 -7.75
N SER A 45 -9.03 -7.95 -7.81
CA SER A 45 -9.75 -8.66 -6.74
C SER A 45 -8.94 -8.67 -5.44
N PHE A 46 -7.65 -9.01 -5.51
CA PHE A 46 -6.72 -8.96 -4.39
C PHE A 46 -6.71 -7.58 -3.71
N PHE A 47 -6.61 -6.48 -4.48
CA PHE A 47 -6.62 -5.14 -3.90
C PHE A 47 -7.99 -4.74 -3.34
N THR A 48 -9.09 -5.24 -3.91
CA THR A 48 -10.42 -5.09 -3.31
C THR A 48 -10.46 -5.74 -1.94
N THR A 49 -10.00 -6.99 -1.82
CA THR A 49 -9.94 -7.72 -0.55
C THR A 49 -9.01 -7.04 0.46
N ALA A 50 -7.82 -6.60 0.04
CA ALA A 50 -6.89 -5.89 0.90
C ALA A 50 -7.48 -4.56 1.43
N ASN A 51 -8.24 -3.84 0.60
CA ASN A 51 -8.93 -2.62 1.05
C ASN A 51 -10.06 -2.93 2.03
N SER A 52 -10.89 -3.94 1.76
CA SER A 52 -11.93 -4.39 2.69
C SER A 52 -11.34 -4.81 4.03
N LEU A 53 -10.22 -5.53 4.03
CA LEU A 53 -9.49 -5.92 5.23
C LEU A 53 -9.11 -4.70 6.09
N VAL A 54 -8.45 -3.72 5.50
CA VAL A 54 -8.04 -2.49 6.21
C VAL A 54 -9.26 -1.74 6.74
N ASN A 55 -10.36 -1.71 5.99
CA ASN A 55 -11.59 -1.04 6.41
C ASN A 55 -12.26 -1.77 7.58
N VAL A 56 -12.42 -3.09 7.52
CA VAL A 56 -13.08 -3.89 8.56
C VAL A 56 -12.30 -3.86 9.87
N VAL A 57 -10.98 -4.06 9.81
CA VAL A 57 -10.09 -4.00 10.98
C VAL A 57 -9.99 -2.57 11.51
N GLY A 58 -9.99 -1.57 10.62
CA GLY A 58 -9.89 -0.15 10.98
C GLY A 58 -11.20 0.53 11.36
N ALA A 59 -12.35 -0.16 11.28
CA ALA A 59 -13.68 0.46 11.35
C ALA A 59 -14.02 1.08 12.70
N SER A 60 -13.41 0.62 13.80
CA SER A 60 -13.69 1.13 15.14
C SER A 60 -12.42 1.25 15.99
N CYS A 61 -12.46 2.13 16.99
CA CYS A 61 -11.36 2.27 17.96
C CYS A 61 -11.07 0.94 18.66
N LYS A 62 -12.11 0.21 19.11
CA LYS A 62 -11.98 -1.12 19.74
C LYS A 62 -11.13 -2.09 18.89
N ARG A 63 -11.39 -2.19 17.59
CA ARG A 63 -10.66 -3.10 16.69
C ARG A 63 -9.22 -2.64 16.45
N ARG A 64 -9.01 -1.32 16.33
CA ARG A 64 -7.67 -0.74 16.19
C ARG A 64 -6.84 -0.95 17.43
N ASP A 65 -7.42 -0.79 18.61
CA ASP A 65 -6.73 -0.97 19.89
C ASP A 65 -6.41 -2.46 20.11
N ALA A 66 -7.34 -3.36 19.77
CA ALA A 66 -7.07 -4.80 19.78
C ALA A 66 -5.92 -5.20 18.85
N LEU A 67 -5.89 -4.65 17.62
CA LEU A 67 -4.79 -4.88 16.68
C LEU A 67 -3.44 -4.43 17.25
N ARG A 68 -3.39 -3.23 17.85
CA ARG A 68 -2.15 -2.69 18.43
C ARG A 68 -1.69 -3.51 19.62
N ALA A 69 -2.60 -3.88 20.51
CA ALA A 69 -2.29 -4.70 21.69
C ALA A 69 -1.69 -6.05 21.29
N GLN A 70 -2.30 -6.74 20.33
CA GLN A 70 -1.80 -8.02 19.85
C GLN A 70 -0.46 -7.91 19.13
N TYR A 71 -0.29 -6.91 18.27
CA TYR A 71 0.97 -6.69 17.58
C TYR A 71 2.10 -6.37 18.57
N GLN A 72 1.80 -5.60 19.62
CA GLN A 72 2.77 -5.31 20.67
C GLN A 72 3.14 -6.56 21.47
N GLU A 73 2.20 -7.44 21.77
CA GLU A 73 2.48 -8.74 22.40
C GLU A 73 3.37 -9.64 21.53
N GLU A 74 3.13 -9.68 20.21
CA GLU A 74 3.98 -10.39 19.25
C GLU A 74 5.41 -9.82 19.22
N LEU A 75 5.55 -8.49 19.24
CA LEU A 75 6.86 -7.85 19.31
C LEU A 75 7.60 -8.18 20.61
N VAL A 76 6.91 -8.17 21.76
CA VAL A 76 7.51 -8.55 23.05
C VAL A 76 8.02 -9.99 23.01
N LYS A 77 7.21 -10.94 22.52
CA LYS A 77 7.63 -12.34 22.35
C LYS A 77 8.82 -12.47 21.41
N ALA A 78 8.85 -11.68 20.33
CA ALA A 78 9.96 -11.71 19.39
C ALA A 78 11.25 -11.10 19.99
N PHE A 79 11.14 -10.12 20.89
CA PHE A 79 12.29 -9.62 21.66
C PHE A 79 12.79 -10.62 22.70
N GLU A 80 11.90 -11.28 23.44
CA GLU A 80 12.27 -12.32 24.41
C GLU A 80 13.02 -13.50 23.77
N ASN A 81 12.75 -13.76 22.49
CA ASN A 81 13.40 -14.81 21.72
C ASN A 81 14.63 -14.33 20.90
N ASP A 82 15.13 -13.11 21.13
CA ASP A 82 16.25 -12.50 20.39
C ASP A 82 16.05 -12.47 18.85
N CYS A 83 14.80 -12.49 18.39
CA CYS A 83 14.45 -12.50 16.96
C CYS A 83 14.44 -11.09 16.34
N LEU A 84 14.55 -10.03 17.14
CA LEU A 84 14.46 -8.63 16.68
C LEU A 84 15.63 -7.77 17.16
N ILE A 85 16.09 -6.90 16.26
CA ILE A 85 17.10 -5.89 16.57
C ILE A 85 16.42 -4.72 17.28
N THR A 86 16.99 -4.27 18.40
CA THR A 86 16.57 -3.06 19.11
C THR A 86 17.24 -1.81 18.52
N GLY A 87 16.53 -0.69 18.48
CA GLY A 87 17.08 0.55 17.96
C GLY A 87 16.08 1.70 17.92
N ARG A 88 16.57 2.94 17.91
CA ARG A 88 15.72 4.13 17.86
C ARG A 88 14.94 4.15 16.53
N GLY A 89 13.61 4.13 16.63
CA GLY A 89 12.71 4.14 15.47
C GLY A 89 12.32 2.76 14.94
N LEU A 90 12.89 1.67 15.49
CA LEU A 90 12.49 0.30 15.16
C LEU A 90 11.31 -0.15 16.03
N ASN A 91 10.49 -1.06 15.49
CA ASN A 91 9.42 -1.75 16.21
C ASN A 91 8.43 -0.80 16.91
N GLN A 92 8.25 0.41 16.36
CA GLN A 92 7.29 1.38 16.88
C GLN A 92 5.86 0.89 16.69
N GLU A 93 4.99 1.34 17.60
CA GLU A 93 3.55 1.15 17.47
C GLU A 93 3.08 1.63 16.09
N THR A 94 2.31 0.78 15.41
CA THR A 94 1.86 1.04 14.05
C THR A 94 0.43 0.58 13.83
N THR A 95 -0.14 0.93 12.68
CA THR A 95 -1.48 0.53 12.27
C THR A 95 -1.46 0.08 10.81
N LEU A 96 -2.50 -0.64 10.40
CA LEU A 96 -2.73 -0.86 8.97
C LEU A 96 -2.79 0.46 8.23
N LYS A 97 -1.94 0.61 7.21
CA LYS A 97 -1.90 1.80 6.38
C LYS A 97 -3.02 1.72 5.36
N ARG A 98 -3.84 2.76 5.28
CA ARG A 98 -4.87 2.86 4.23
C ARG A 98 -4.24 3.42 2.96
N ALA A 99 -4.44 2.71 1.86
CA ALA A 99 -4.07 3.23 0.55
C ALA A 99 -5.02 4.37 0.14
N GLY A 100 -4.48 5.38 -0.53
CA GLY A 100 -5.28 6.42 -1.16
C GLY A 100 -5.52 6.09 -2.63
N ASP A 101 -6.76 6.27 -3.10
CA ASP A 101 -7.22 5.90 -4.45
C ASP A 101 -6.39 6.50 -5.60
N THR A 102 -5.73 7.64 -5.34
CA THR A 102 -4.98 8.41 -6.33
C THR A 102 -3.47 8.16 -6.29
N ARG A 103 -2.97 7.43 -5.28
CA ARG A 103 -1.54 7.23 -5.03
C ARG A 103 -1.25 5.75 -4.86
N TRP A 104 -1.10 5.01 -5.95
CA TRP A 104 -0.81 3.57 -5.95
C TRP A 104 0.44 3.19 -5.16
N ASN A 105 1.45 4.06 -5.07
CA ASN A 105 2.57 3.82 -4.14
C ASN A 105 2.14 3.64 -2.68
N SER A 106 1.02 4.25 -2.25
CA SER A 106 0.50 4.04 -0.89
C SER A 106 0.03 2.60 -0.66
N HIS A 107 -0.36 1.88 -1.72
CA HIS A 107 -0.69 0.46 -1.63
C HIS A 107 0.53 -0.36 -1.20
N TYR A 108 1.74 0.00 -1.62
CA TYR A 108 2.95 -0.67 -1.13
C TYR A 108 3.05 -0.59 0.39
N GLY A 109 2.81 0.61 0.96
CA GLY A 109 2.77 0.80 2.41
C GLY A 109 1.68 -0.03 3.09
N THR A 110 0.51 -0.16 2.48
CA THR A 110 -0.58 -1.03 2.94
C THR A 110 -0.15 -2.49 2.97
N LEU A 111 0.41 -3.02 1.89
CA LEU A 111 0.85 -4.41 1.81
C LEU A 111 1.92 -4.72 2.87
N ILE A 112 2.90 -3.82 3.02
CA ILE A 112 3.93 -3.97 4.06
C ILE A 112 3.31 -3.99 5.46
N SER A 113 2.32 -3.14 5.74
CA SER A 113 1.64 -3.16 7.04
C SER A 113 0.82 -4.44 7.28
N ILE A 114 0.16 -4.97 6.24
CA ILE A 114 -0.57 -6.24 6.33
C ILE A 114 0.39 -7.39 6.61
N ILE A 115 1.51 -7.47 5.88
CA ILE A 115 2.54 -8.51 6.08
C ILE A 115 3.12 -8.44 7.49
N SER A 116 3.45 -7.23 7.96
CA SER A 116 4.11 -7.06 9.25
C SER A 116 3.20 -7.41 10.42
N MET A 117 1.89 -7.18 10.28
CA MET A 117 0.89 -7.40 11.34
C MET A 117 0.01 -8.63 11.05
N PHE A 118 0.43 -9.52 10.16
CA PHE A 118 -0.45 -10.57 9.62
C PHE A 118 -1.09 -11.46 10.70
N PRO A 119 -0.35 -11.99 11.69
CA PRO A 119 -0.96 -12.82 12.73
C PRO A 119 -1.96 -12.03 13.58
N SER A 120 -1.62 -10.79 13.96
CA SER A 120 -2.52 -9.91 14.71
C SER A 120 -3.80 -9.58 13.93
N VAL A 121 -3.70 -9.41 12.60
CA VAL A 121 -4.86 -9.17 11.72
C VAL A 121 -5.78 -10.38 11.70
N VAL A 122 -5.24 -11.59 11.56
CA VAL A 122 -6.01 -12.85 11.57
C VAL A 122 -6.78 -12.98 12.88
N ASN A 123 -6.13 -12.73 14.00
CA ASN A 123 -6.74 -12.82 15.32
C ASN A 123 -7.81 -11.74 15.56
N VAL A 124 -7.61 -10.50 15.09
CA VAL A 124 -8.64 -9.45 15.20
C VAL A 124 -9.87 -9.81 14.37
N LEU A 125 -9.70 -10.38 13.18
CA LEU A 125 -10.83 -10.88 12.39
C LEU A 125 -11.56 -12.01 13.12
N GLN A 126 -10.84 -12.96 13.72
CA GLN A 126 -11.43 -14.03 14.52
C GLN A 126 -12.23 -13.46 15.70
N MET A 127 -11.66 -12.50 16.44
CA MET A 127 -12.36 -11.80 17.52
C MET A 127 -13.66 -11.13 17.04
N ILE A 128 -13.67 -10.53 15.85
CA ILE A 128 -14.88 -9.92 15.27
C ILE A 128 -15.93 -10.99 14.92
N VAL A 129 -15.49 -12.18 14.48
CA VAL A 129 -16.39 -13.31 14.21
C VAL A 129 -17.00 -13.86 15.49
N ASP A 130 -16.21 -13.93 16.57
CA ASP A 130 -16.63 -14.49 17.85
C ASP A 130 -17.55 -13.54 18.66
N ASP A 131 -17.44 -12.22 18.45
CA ASP A 131 -18.16 -11.16 19.18
C ASP A 131 -19.71 -11.10 18.93
N ASN A 132 -20.38 -12.20 18.55
CA ASN A 132 -21.83 -12.32 18.26
C ASN A 132 -22.30 -11.51 17.01
N PRO A 133 -23.50 -11.78 16.43
CA PRO A 133 -23.84 -11.40 15.06
C PRO A 133 -24.25 -9.93 14.92
N ASN A 134 -23.26 -9.04 14.96
CA ASN A 134 -23.38 -7.73 14.31
C ASN A 134 -23.23 -7.89 12.79
N ASP A 135 -23.73 -6.92 12.03
CA ASP A 135 -23.70 -6.90 10.55
C ASP A 135 -22.30 -7.16 9.94
N SER A 136 -21.22 -6.90 10.68
CA SER A 136 -19.85 -7.09 10.22
C SER A 136 -19.28 -8.51 10.38
N SER A 137 -19.98 -9.42 11.07
CA SER A 137 -19.49 -10.78 11.36
C SER A 137 -19.31 -11.62 10.08
N GLY A 138 -20.26 -11.56 9.16
CA GLY A 138 -20.19 -12.27 7.88
C GLY A 138 -19.03 -11.80 7.00
N GLU A 139 -18.83 -10.48 6.89
CA GLU A 139 -17.70 -9.91 6.13
C GLU A 139 -16.36 -10.27 6.79
N ALA A 140 -16.27 -10.19 8.12
CA ALA A 140 -15.07 -10.56 8.86
C ALA A 140 -14.73 -12.05 8.69
N TYR A 141 -15.72 -12.95 8.74
CA TYR A 141 -15.50 -14.39 8.53
C TYR A 141 -15.02 -14.69 7.11
N LYS A 142 -15.62 -14.04 6.10
CA LYS A 142 -15.17 -14.16 4.71
C LYS A 142 -13.71 -13.70 4.57
N LEU A 143 -13.38 -12.53 5.10
CA LEU A 143 -12.01 -12.01 5.06
C LEU A 143 -11.04 -12.93 5.80
N TRP A 144 -11.41 -13.44 6.97
CA TRP A 144 -10.59 -14.34 7.77
C TRP A 144 -10.22 -15.61 6.99
N ARG A 145 -11.18 -16.19 6.27
CA ARG A 145 -10.96 -17.32 5.35
C ARG A 145 -10.08 -16.93 4.16
N GLU A 146 -10.39 -15.80 3.53
CA GLU A 146 -9.78 -15.38 2.28
C GLU A 146 -8.31 -15.00 2.45
N ILE A 147 -7.95 -14.25 3.50
CA ILE A 147 -6.56 -13.80 3.71
C ILE A 147 -5.60 -14.95 4.02
N GLN A 148 -6.13 -16.08 4.51
CA GLN A 148 -5.36 -17.29 4.80
C GLN A 148 -5.29 -18.24 3.60
N SER A 149 -5.97 -17.92 2.48
CA SER A 149 -5.89 -18.70 1.26
C SER A 149 -4.52 -18.56 0.60
N PHE A 150 -4.08 -19.63 -0.09
CA PHE A 150 -2.88 -19.58 -0.91
C PHE A 150 -2.93 -18.42 -1.92
N GLU A 151 -4.06 -18.24 -2.58
CA GLU A 151 -4.26 -17.18 -3.57
C GLU A 151 -3.97 -15.79 -2.99
N PHE A 152 -4.57 -15.45 -1.85
CA PHE A 152 -4.34 -14.14 -1.24
C PHE A 152 -2.88 -13.95 -0.84
N VAL A 153 -2.28 -14.95 -0.18
CA VAL A 153 -0.88 -14.89 0.27
C VAL A 153 0.07 -14.77 -0.92
N PHE A 154 -0.16 -15.55 -1.98
CA PHE A 154 0.61 -15.48 -3.22
C PHE A 154 0.56 -14.08 -3.84
N HIS A 155 -0.65 -13.53 -4.03
CA HIS A 155 -0.82 -12.19 -4.58
C HIS A 155 -0.20 -11.11 -3.67
N LEU A 156 -0.29 -11.27 -2.34
CA LEU A 156 0.31 -10.36 -1.37
C LEU A 156 1.82 -10.24 -1.56
N PHE A 157 2.52 -11.38 -1.66
CA PHE A 157 3.97 -11.39 -1.84
C PHE A 157 4.39 -11.02 -3.27
N LEU A 158 3.65 -11.44 -4.29
CA LEU A 158 3.87 -11.04 -5.68
C LEU A 158 3.77 -9.52 -5.84
N MET A 159 2.67 -8.94 -5.36
CA MET A 159 2.45 -7.49 -5.45
C MET A 159 3.42 -6.71 -4.56
N LYS A 160 3.83 -7.25 -3.41
CA LYS A 160 4.91 -6.65 -2.61
C LYS A 160 6.20 -6.53 -3.41
N ALA A 161 6.60 -7.57 -4.15
CA ALA A 161 7.81 -7.54 -4.97
C ALA A 161 7.72 -6.48 -6.10
N ILE A 162 6.64 -6.53 -6.89
CA ILE A 162 6.40 -5.60 -8.02
C ILE A 162 6.31 -4.15 -7.53
N LEU A 163 5.55 -3.91 -6.46
CA LEU A 163 5.38 -2.57 -5.90
C LEU A 163 6.64 -2.07 -5.19
N GLY A 164 7.47 -2.95 -4.64
CA GLY A 164 8.76 -2.58 -4.05
C GLY A 164 9.72 -2.00 -5.09
N ILE A 165 9.86 -2.68 -6.23
CA ILE A 165 10.70 -2.22 -7.35
C ILE A 165 10.19 -0.88 -7.89
N THR A 166 8.89 -0.79 -8.17
CA THR A 166 8.29 0.41 -8.77
C THR A 166 8.22 1.59 -7.79
N ASN A 167 8.05 1.35 -6.49
CA ASN A 167 8.13 2.39 -5.46
C ASN A 167 9.54 2.97 -5.37
N THR A 168 10.58 2.15 -5.50
CA THR A 168 11.98 2.61 -5.54
C THR A 168 12.21 3.55 -6.71
N LEU A 169 11.78 3.15 -7.92
CA LEU A 169 11.85 4.02 -9.10
C LEU A 169 11.06 5.32 -8.88
N SER A 170 9.84 5.23 -8.35
CA SER A 170 8.97 6.39 -8.14
C SER A 170 9.57 7.40 -7.16
N LEU A 171 10.21 6.95 -6.08
CA LEU A 171 10.92 7.81 -5.14
C LEU A 171 12.14 8.46 -5.78
N ALA A 172 12.89 7.71 -6.59
CA ALA A 172 14.05 8.24 -7.30
C ALA A 172 13.65 9.33 -8.32
N LEU A 173 12.55 9.13 -9.07
CA LEU A 173 12.00 10.11 -10.01
C LEU A 173 11.46 11.39 -9.35
N GLN A 174 11.29 11.41 -8.03
CA GLN A 174 10.83 12.58 -7.26
C GLN A 174 11.98 13.35 -6.60
N LYS A 175 13.22 12.87 -6.71
CA LYS A 175 14.40 13.57 -6.20
C LYS A 175 14.65 14.87 -6.97
N LYS A 176 15.09 15.91 -6.26
CA LYS A 176 15.33 17.24 -6.84
C LYS A 176 16.58 17.29 -7.72
N ASP A 177 17.54 16.43 -7.43
CA ASP A 177 18.84 16.29 -8.08
C ASP A 177 18.83 15.28 -9.23
N GLN A 178 17.64 14.85 -9.68
CA GLN A 178 17.50 13.85 -10.73
C GLN A 178 17.59 14.46 -12.13
N ASP A 179 18.55 14.02 -12.93
CA ASP A 179 18.64 14.36 -14.37
C ASP A 179 17.96 13.30 -15.27
N ILE A 180 17.76 13.64 -16.54
CA ILE A 180 17.04 12.81 -17.51
C ILE A 180 17.80 11.51 -17.87
N MET A 181 19.13 11.54 -17.94
CA MET A 181 19.93 10.36 -18.28
C MET A 181 19.87 9.35 -17.13
N SER A 182 20.03 9.83 -15.90
CA SER A 182 19.87 9.04 -14.69
C SER A 182 18.45 8.48 -14.58
N ALA A 183 17.41 9.29 -14.87
CA ALA A 183 16.03 8.82 -14.86
C ALA A 183 15.79 7.70 -15.88
N MET A 184 16.31 7.82 -17.10
CA MET A 184 16.18 6.80 -18.14
C MET A 184 16.90 5.50 -17.77
N SER A 185 18.08 5.59 -17.16
CA SER A 185 18.81 4.43 -16.63
C SER A 185 17.99 3.71 -15.55
N LEU A 186 17.41 4.43 -14.59
CA LEU A 186 16.56 3.85 -13.56
C LEU A 186 15.31 3.17 -14.12
N VAL A 187 14.68 3.75 -15.14
CA VAL A 187 13.55 3.12 -15.84
C VAL A 187 13.97 1.80 -16.49
N LYS A 188 15.16 1.75 -17.10
CA LYS A 188 15.70 0.52 -17.70
C LYS A 188 15.93 -0.56 -16.63
N THR A 189 16.62 -0.23 -15.54
CA THR A 189 16.85 -1.15 -14.42
C THR A 189 15.55 -1.63 -13.80
N CYS A 190 14.55 -0.76 -13.65
CA CYS A 190 13.23 -1.16 -13.16
C CYS A 190 12.57 -2.19 -14.07
N LYS A 191 12.72 -2.07 -15.40
CA LYS A 191 12.17 -3.04 -16.36
C LYS A 191 12.89 -4.38 -16.31
N GLU A 192 14.20 -4.39 -16.07
CA GLU A 192 15.00 -5.61 -15.99
C GLU A 192 14.71 -6.41 -14.70
N ASN A 193 14.27 -5.71 -13.64
CA ASN A 193 13.95 -6.32 -12.35
C ASN A 193 12.50 -6.80 -12.23
N LEU A 194 11.63 -6.47 -13.19
CA LEU A 194 10.21 -6.88 -13.26
C LEU A 194 10.05 -8.11 -14.16
#